data_AF-A0A524A6J9-F1
#
_entry.id   AF-A0A524A6J9-F1
#
_cell.length_a   1.000
_cell.length_b   1.000
_cell.length_c   1.000
_cell.angle_alpha   90.00
_cell.angle_beta   90.00
_cell.angle_gamma   90.00
#
_symmetry.space_group_name_H-M   'P 1'
#
loop_
_entity.id
_entity.type
_entity.pdbx_description
1 polymer ?
#
loop_
_entity_poly.entity_id
_entity_poly.type
_entity_poly.pdbx_seq_one_letter_code
_entity_poly.pdbx_strand_id
1 'polypeptide(L)'
;MPSWVLQPEDGPLCRPGEVAMLEARFCPLCGTAMGSQRLGDRTRPVCPGCGWVHYVNPIVAAGTLVDEGGRALLIRRGVEPGAGQWGLPAGYAE
;
A
#
# COMPACT_ATOMS: atom_id res chain seq x y z
N MET A 1 -28.63 2.67 -10.32
CA MET A 1 -27.23 3.10 -10.12
C MET A 1 -26.35 1.89 -10.39
N PRO A 2 -25.33 1.97 -11.26
CA PRO A 2 -24.64 0.78 -11.71
C PRO A 2 -23.77 0.19 -10.60
N SER A 3 -23.74 -1.14 -10.51
CA SER A 3 -23.15 -1.94 -9.44
C SER A 3 -21.61 -1.93 -9.36
N TRP A 4 -20.94 -1.10 -10.16
CA TRP A 4 -19.47 -0.97 -10.20
C TRP A 4 -18.94 0.29 -9.50
N VAL A 5 -19.82 1.15 -8.98
CA VAL A 5 -19.41 2.30 -8.17
C VAL A 5 -19.03 1.79 -6.78
N LEU A 6 -17.72 1.69 -6.53
CA LEU A 6 -17.15 1.39 -5.20
C LEU A 6 -17.73 2.36 -4.17
N GLN A 7 -18.51 1.85 -3.22
CA GLN A 7 -18.94 2.64 -2.08
C GLN A 7 -17.75 2.81 -1.13
N PRO A 8 -17.65 3.92 -0.38
CA PRO A 8 -16.58 4.15 0.60
C PRO A 8 -16.46 3.04 1.66
N GLU A 9 -17.54 2.29 1.88
CA GLU A 9 -17.63 1.16 2.82
C GLU A 9 -17.14 -0.18 2.24
N ASP A 10 -16.90 -0.26 0.94
CA ASP A 10 -16.40 -1.48 0.24
C ASP A 10 -14.86 -1.58 0.25
N GLY A 11 -14.18 -0.54 0.70
CA GLY A 11 -12.73 -0.50 0.89
C GLY A 11 -12.34 -1.05 2.27
N PRO A 12 -11.16 -1.69 2.41
CA PRO A 12 -10.71 -2.11 3.73
C PRO A 12 -10.59 -0.88 4.61
N LEU A 13 -11.42 -0.81 5.65
CA LEU A 13 -11.29 0.15 6.74
C LEU A 13 -9.88 -0.05 7.30
N CYS A 14 -8.94 0.80 6.93
CA CYS A 14 -7.57 0.73 7.41
C CYS A 14 -7.58 1.01 8.91
N ARG A 15 -7.60 -0.06 9.72
CA ARG A 15 -7.54 0.05 11.18
C ARG A 15 -6.13 0.46 11.58
N PRO A 16 -5.97 1.36 12.57
CA PRO A 16 -4.64 1.69 13.09
C PRO A 16 -3.91 0.42 13.54
N GLY A 17 -2.79 0.10 12.90
CA GLY A 17 -1.97 -1.09 13.19
C GLY A 17 -2.21 -2.31 12.30
N GLU A 18 -3.18 -2.27 11.38
CA GLU A 18 -3.42 -3.33 10.40
C GLU A 18 -2.81 -2.91 9.05
N VAL A 19 -1.76 -3.61 8.60
CA VAL A 19 -1.20 -3.40 7.27
C VAL A 19 -2.20 -4.00 6.29
N ALA A 20 -3.05 -3.18 5.68
CA ALA A 20 -3.93 -3.61 4.60
C ALA A 20 -3.05 -4.06 3.43
N MET A 21 -2.76 -5.35 3.37
CA MET A 21 -2.05 -5.97 2.26
C MET A 21 -2.99 -5.89 1.07
N LEU A 22 -2.68 -5.01 0.11
CA LEU A 22 -3.53 -4.81 -1.06
C LEU A 22 -3.64 -6.14 -1.83
N GLU A 23 -4.76 -6.83 -1.69
CA GLU A 23 -5.02 -8.04 -2.44
C GLU A 23 -5.29 -7.66 -3.90
N ALA A 24 -4.41 -8.09 -4.81
CA ALA A 24 -4.63 -7.93 -6.24
C ALA A 24 -5.87 -8.74 -6.64
N ARG A 25 -7.00 -8.06 -6.88
CA ARG A 25 -8.27 -8.70 -7.26
C ARG A 25 -8.27 -9.19 -8.71
N PHE A 26 -7.55 -8.50 -9.60
CA PHE A 26 -7.47 -8.80 -11.03
C PHE A 26 -6.03 -8.84 -11.51
N CYS A 27 -5.76 -9.67 -12.52
CA CYS A 27 -4.44 -9.78 -13.13
C CYS A 27 -4.11 -8.50 -13.93
N PRO A 28 -2.96 -7.85 -13.68
CA PRO A 28 -2.57 -6.65 -14.41
C PRO A 28 -2.19 -6.93 -15.87
N LEU A 29 -1.95 -8.20 -16.24
CA LEU A 29 -1.57 -8.57 -17.60
C LEU A 29 -2.75 -8.94 -18.49
N CYS A 30 -3.79 -9.60 -17.95
CA CYS A 30 -4.90 -10.12 -18.76
C CYS A 30 -6.31 -9.83 -18.20
N GLY A 31 -6.43 -9.15 -17.06
CA GLY A 31 -7.72 -8.78 -16.47
C GLY A 31 -8.52 -9.91 -15.81
N THR A 32 -8.05 -11.15 -15.86
CA THR A 32 -8.69 -12.29 -15.17
C THR A 32 -8.67 -12.10 -13.66
N ALA A 33 -9.75 -12.50 -12.97
CA ALA A 33 -9.79 -12.50 -11.50
C ALA A 33 -8.66 -13.37 -10.93
N MET A 34 -7.99 -12.88 -9.89
CA MET A 34 -6.86 -13.57 -9.28
C MET A 34 -7.32 -14.76 -8.44
N GLY A 35 -6.62 -15.89 -8.57
CA GLY A 35 -6.76 -17.06 -7.70
C GLY A 35 -5.65 -17.12 -6.65
N SER A 36 -5.64 -18.18 -5.85
CA SER A 36 -4.65 -18.41 -4.80
C SER A 36 -4.05 -19.81 -4.97
N GLN A 37 -2.72 -19.92 -4.99
CA GLN A 37 -2.01 -21.18 -5.19
C GLN A 37 -0.82 -21.30 -4.23
N ARG A 38 -0.56 -22.53 -3.75
CA ARG A 38 0.65 -22.83 -2.97
C ARG A 38 1.85 -22.91 -3.92
N LEU A 39 2.83 -22.05 -3.71
CA LEU A 39 4.10 -22.04 -4.42
C LEU A 39 5.24 -22.12 -3.39
N GLY A 40 5.86 -23.29 -3.29
CA GLY A 40 6.85 -23.58 -2.24
C GLY A 40 6.23 -23.56 -0.84
N ASP A 41 6.83 -22.79 0.06
CA ASP A 41 6.41 -22.67 1.47
C ASP A 41 5.20 -21.73 1.66
N ARG A 42 4.81 -20.94 0.66
CA ARG A 42 3.79 -19.89 0.83
C ARG A 42 2.66 -19.96 -0.18
N THR A 43 1.49 -19.51 0.24
CA THR A 43 0.36 -19.24 -0.65
C THR A 43 0.56 -17.88 -1.32
N ARG A 44 0.31 -17.81 -2.63
CA ARG A 44 0.50 -16.62 -3.47
C ARG A 44 -0.74 -16.39 -4.33
N PRO A 45 -1.09 -15.12 -4.64
CA PRO A 45 -2.06 -14.84 -5.68
C PRO A 45 -1.48 -15.21 -7.05
N VAL A 46 -2.20 -16.05 -7.80
CA VAL A 46 -1.80 -16.52 -9.14
C VAL A 46 -2.97 -16.35 -10.09
N CYS A 47 -2.70 -15.80 -11.27
CA CYS A 47 -3.69 -15.66 -12.32
C CYS A 47 -3.96 -17.03 -12.98
N PRO A 48 -5.20 -17.55 -12.96
CA PRO A 48 -5.53 -18.81 -13.61
C PRO A 48 -5.57 -18.71 -15.15
N GLY A 49 -5.68 -17.49 -15.70
CA GLY A 49 -5.78 -17.26 -17.14
C GLY A 49 -4.43 -17.30 -17.87
N CYS A 50 -3.39 -16.73 -17.25
CA CYS A 50 -2.06 -16.61 -17.88
C CYS A 50 -0.89 -17.12 -17.02
N GLY A 51 -1.16 -17.58 -15.80
CA GLY A 51 -0.13 -18.11 -14.88
C GLY A 51 0.72 -17.06 -14.17
N TRP A 52 0.45 -15.76 -14.36
CA TRP A 52 1.19 -14.69 -13.69
C TRP A 52 1.05 -14.75 -12.16
N VAL A 53 2.15 -14.58 -11.44
CA VAL A 53 2.22 -14.66 -9.97
C VAL A 53 2.42 -13.26 -9.38
N HIS A 54 1.56 -12.87 -8.44
CA HIS A 54 1.71 -11.61 -7.71
C HIS A 54 2.66 -11.78 -6.52
N TYR A 55 3.80 -11.12 -6.58
CA TYR A 55 4.74 -11.03 -5.46
C TYR A 55 4.54 -9.70 -4.74
N VAL A 56 4.08 -9.77 -3.49
CA VAL A 56 3.96 -8.57 -2.65
C VAL A 56 5.34 -8.20 -2.14
N ASN A 57 5.86 -7.08 -2.61
CA ASN A 57 7.11 -6.50 -2.14
C ASN A 57 6.82 -5.30 -1.22
N PRO A 58 7.62 -5.12 -0.14
CA PRO A 58 7.50 -3.93 0.68
C PRO A 58 7.85 -2.68 -0.15
N ILE A 59 7.08 -1.61 0.05
CA ILE A 59 7.39 -0.30 -0.54
C ILE A 59 8.45 0.37 0.34
N VAL A 60 9.53 0.84 -0.29
CA VAL A 60 10.61 1.53 0.41
C VAL A 60 10.25 3.01 0.56
N ALA A 61 10.46 3.55 1.75
CA ALA A 61 10.35 4.98 2.03
C ALA A 61 11.64 5.46 2.70
N ALA A 62 12.00 6.72 2.43
CA ALA A 62 13.15 7.38 3.03
C ALA A 62 12.68 8.60 3.82
N GLY A 63 13.37 8.89 4.93
CA GLY A 63 13.17 10.08 5.74
C GLY A 63 14.49 10.81 5.95
N THR A 64 14.42 12.13 6.13
CA THR A 64 15.61 12.99 6.26
C THR A 64 15.56 13.80 7.55
N LEU A 65 16.66 13.80 8.29
CA LEU A 65 16.90 14.75 9.38
C LEU A 65 17.83 15.85 8.86
N VAL A 66 17.30 17.07 8.73
CA VAL A 66 18.08 18.25 8.33
C VAL A 66 18.37 19.09 9.56
N ASP A 67 19.65 19.28 9.87
CA ASP A 67 20.12 20.17 10.95
C ASP A 67 20.70 21.47 10.37
N GLU A 68 20.37 22.59 10.99
CA GLU A 68 20.99 23.88 10.74
C GLU A 68 21.21 24.63 12.06
N GLY A 69 22.46 24.64 12.51
CA GLY A 69 22.86 25.39 13.72
C GLY A 69 22.16 24.89 14.99
N GLY A 70 22.02 23.56 15.13
CA GLY A 70 21.35 22.93 16.28
C GLY A 70 19.81 23.02 16.22
N ARG A 71 19.24 23.40 15.08
CA ARG A 71 17.80 23.38 14.81
C ARG A 71 17.50 22.27 13.80
N ALA A 72 16.42 21.52 14.04
CA ALA A 72 15.94 20.51 13.11
C ALA A 72 14.78 21.02 12.24
N LEU A 73 14.80 20.73 10.95
CA LEU A 73 13.64 20.93 10.07
C LEU A 73 12.59 19.86 10.33
N LEU A 74 11.35 20.29 10.61
CA LEU A 74 10.19 19.43 10.77
C LEU A 74 9.06 19.89 9.86
N ILE A 75 8.20 18.97 9.46
CA ILE A 75 6.96 19.26 8.73
C ILE A 75 5.74 19.12 9.64
N ARG A 76 4.71 19.94 9.38
CA ARG A 76 3.38 19.76 9.96
C ARG A 76 2.56 18.90 9.00
N ARG A 77 2.15 17.71 9.44
CA ARG A 77 1.41 16.76 8.58
C ARG A 77 0.04 17.34 8.19
N GLY A 78 -0.29 17.31 6.90
CA GLY A 78 -1.56 17.81 6.38
C GLY A 78 -2.67 16.76 6.22
N VAL A 79 -2.36 15.47 6.39
CA VAL A 79 -3.27 14.35 6.13
C VAL A 79 -3.19 13.29 7.22
N GLU A 80 -4.30 12.59 7.44
CA GLU A 80 -4.34 11.41 8.32
C GLU A 80 -3.60 10.23 7.67
N PRO A 81 -3.02 9.30 8.48
CA PRO A 81 -2.97 9.33 9.94
C PRO A 81 -2.04 10.41 10.49
N GLY A 82 -2.43 11.06 11.58
CA GLY A 82 -1.61 12.02 12.32
C GLY A 82 -1.52 13.40 11.67
N ALA A 83 -2.62 13.92 11.11
CA ALA A 83 -2.68 15.30 10.67
C ALA A 83 -2.43 16.23 11.87
N GLY A 84 -1.77 17.36 11.61
CA GLY A 84 -1.38 18.30 12.65
C GLY A 84 -0.29 17.80 13.60
N GLN A 85 0.30 16.62 13.41
CA GLN A 85 1.50 16.22 14.15
C GLN A 85 2.76 16.73 13.46
N TRP A 86 3.85 16.86 14.22
CA TRP A 86 5.18 17.12 13.68
C TRP A 86 5.84 15.82 13.22
N GLY A 87 6.56 15.84 12.11
CA GLY A 87 7.32 14.70 11.61
C GLY A 87 8.54 15.10 10.80
N LEU A 88 9.40 14.14 10.50
CA LEU A 88 10.50 14.32 9.56
C LEU A 88 9.96 14.44 8.12
N PRO A 89 10.60 15.25 7.25
CA PRO A 89 10.42 15.12 5.82
C PRO A 89 10.68 13.66 5.38
N ALA A 90 9.74 13.05 4.67
CA ALA A 90 9.83 11.68 4.22
C ALA A 90 8.97 11.45 2.98
N GLY A 91 9.29 10.42 2.20
CA GLY A 91 8.57 10.03 0.99
C GLY A 91 8.90 8.62 0.53
N TYR A 92 8.14 8.12 -0.45
CA TYR A 92 8.45 6.85 -1.12
C TYR A 92 9.70 7.01 -2.00
N ALA A 93 10.46 5.93 -2.14
CA ALA A 93 11.54 5.89 -3.13
C ALA A 93 10.94 5.78 -4.54
N GLU A 94 11.46 6.57 -5.47
CA GLU A 94 11.11 6.58 -6.91
C GLU A 94 12.32 6.20 -7.77
#